data_AF-A0A4Q5RMU0-F1
#
_entry.id   AF-A0A4Q5RMU0-F1
#
_cell.length_a   1.000
_cell.length_b   1.000
_cell.length_c   1.000
_cell.angle_alpha   90.00
_cell.angle_beta   90.00
_cell.angle_gamma   90.00
#
_symmetry.space_group_name_H-M   'P 1'
#
loop_
_entity.id
_entity.type
_entity.pdbx_description
1 polymer ?
#
loop_
_entity_poly.entity_id
_entity_poly.type
_entity_poly.pdbx_seq_one_letter_code
_entity_poly.pdbx_strand_id
1 'polypeptide(L)' 'MKITDLDGQEIVVTDLKQAIVKADNFRRLSYIDFAFAKADLRLKAYWQDFYEKLLLLENEAKKID' A
#
# COMPACT_ATOMS: atom_id res chain seq x y z
N MET A 1 11.84 -3.52 8.01
CA MET A 1 12.01 -3.39 6.54
C MET A 1 11.56 -2.00 6.11
N LYS A 2 11.89 -1.52 4.91
CA LYS A 2 11.55 -0.16 4.46
C LYS A 2 10.98 -0.17 3.04
N ILE A 3 10.05 0.74 2.76
CA ILE A 3 9.54 1.03 1.41
C ILE A 3 9.44 2.55 1.22
N THR A 4 9.59 3.01 -0.01
CA THR A 4 9.30 4.40 -0.38
C THR A 4 7.89 4.46 -0.96
N ASP A 5 7.01 5.25 -0.35
CA ASP A 5 5.63 5.40 -0.82
C ASP A 5 5.54 6.21 -2.13
N LEU A 6 4.32 6.39 -2.63
CA LEU A 6 4.07 7.09 -3.89
C LEU A 6 4.46 8.58 -3.84
N ASP A 7 4.52 9.17 -2.65
CA ASP A 7 4.87 10.59 -2.43
C ASP A 7 6.36 10.77 -2.14
N GLY A 8 7.16 9.70 -2.23
CA GLY A 8 8.61 9.73 -2.01
C GLY A 8 9.03 9.63 -0.55
N GLN A 9 8.09 9.37 0.36
CA GLN A 9 8.38 9.25 1.78
C GLN A 9 8.84 7.82 2.12
N GLU A 10 9.91 7.71 2.90
CA GLU A 10 10.36 6.43 3.43
C GLU A 10 9.46 6.01 4.60
N ILE A 11 8.91 4.80 4.53
CA ILE A 11 8.07 4.18 5.55
C ILE A 11 8.76 2.95 6.12
N VAL A 12 8.92 2.94 7.45
CA VAL A 12 9.44 1.78 8.19
C VAL A 12 8.31 0.78 8.42
N VAL A 13 8.44 -0.40 7.85
CA VAL A 13 7.51 -1.52 8.02
C VAL A 13 7.97 -2.36 9.21
N THR A 14 7.20 -2.31 10.30
CA THR A 14 7.46 -3.02 11.56
C THR A 14 6.75 -4.37 11.65
N ASP A 15 5.60 -4.52 10.99
CA ASP A 15 4.88 -5.78 10.81
C ASP A 15 4.42 -5.91 9.35
N LEU A 16 5.12 -6.73 8.58
CA LEU A 16 4.87 -6.88 7.15
C LEU A 16 3.52 -7.53 6.85
N LYS A 17 3.14 -8.57 7.60
CA LYS A 17 1.87 -9.29 7.37
C LYS A 17 0.68 -8.38 7.64
N GLN A 18 0.70 -7.65 8.75
CA GLN A 18 -0.36 -6.71 9.07
C GLN A 18 -0.41 -5.53 8.08
N ALA A 19 0.75 -5.06 7.60
CA ALA A 19 0.79 -3.99 6.60
C ALA A 19 0.14 -4.42 5.28
N ILE A 20 0.43 -5.64 4.79
CA ILE A 20 -0.17 -6.20 3.56
C ILE A 20 -1.69 -6.28 3.70
N VAL A 21 -2.20 -6.84 4.79
CA VAL A 21 -3.66 -6.96 5.02
C VAL A 21 -4.34 -5.59 5.04
N LYS A 22 -3.74 -4.59 5.68
CA LYS A 22 -4.30 -3.23 5.72
C LYS A 22 -4.33 -2.60 4.32
N ALA A 23 -3.21 -2.63 3.60
CA ALA A 23 -3.12 -2.05 2.26
C ALA A 23 -4.11 -2.72 1.28
N ASP A 24 -4.27 -4.04 1.38
CA ASP A 24 -5.20 -4.82 0.58
C ASP A 24 -6.68 -4.43 0.83
N ASN A 25 -7.02 -4.11 2.08
CA ASN A 25 -8.34 -3.61 2.42
C ASN A 25 -8.57 -2.19 1.90
N PHE A 26 -7.61 -1.28 2.11
CA PHE A 26 -7.75 0.12 1.72
C PHE A 26 -7.78 0.34 0.21
N ARG A 27 -6.99 -0.41 -0.58
CA ARG A 27 -6.98 -0.27 -2.05
C ARG A 27 -8.32 -0.63 -2.71
N ARG A 28 -9.19 -1.36 -2.00
CA ARG A 28 -10.53 -1.76 -2.47
C ARG A 28 -11.64 -0.84 -2.00
N LEU A 29 -11.37 0.10 -1.08
CA LEU A 29 -12.37 1.06 -0.66
C LEU A 29 -12.71 1.99 -1.83
N SER A 30 -14.00 2.25 -2.00
CA SER A 30 -14.52 3.20 -2.97
C SER A 30 -15.58 4.05 -2.29
N TYR A 31 -15.38 5.36 -2.25
CA TYR A 31 -16.42 6.30 -1.87
C TYR A 31 -17.26 6.67 -3.10
N ILE A 32 -18.58 6.49 -2.99
CA ILE A 32 -19.56 6.73 -4.07
C ILE A 32 -19.92 8.23 -4.19
N ASP A 33 -19.38 9.08 -3.31
CA ASP A 33 -19.63 10.51 -3.36
C ASP A 33 -18.82 11.18 -4.49
N PHE A 34 -19.53 11.62 -5.53
CA PHE A 34 -18.97 12.32 -6.69
C PHE A 34 -18.16 13.57 -6.31
N ALA A 35 -18.45 14.21 -5.17
CA ALA A 35 -17.68 15.36 -4.70
C ALA A 35 -16.22 14.99 -4.38
N PHE A 36 -15.93 13.73 -4.08
CA PHE A 36 -14.60 13.24 -3.68
C PHE A 36 -13.95 12.28 -4.68
N ALA A 37 -14.52 12.13 -5.89
CA ALA A 37 -14.04 11.15 -6.88
C ALA A 37 -12.54 11.27 -7.19
N LYS A 38 -11.99 12.49 -7.28
CA LYS A 38 -10.54 12.70 -7.51
C LYS A 38 -9.68 12.21 -6.34
N ALA A 39 -10.13 12.48 -5.10
CA ALA A 39 -9.41 12.05 -3.90
C ALA A 39 -9.49 10.52 -3.75
N ASP A 40 -10.65 9.93 -4.02
CA ASP A 40 -10.87 8.47 -4.03
C ASP A 40 -9.93 7.77 -5.03
N LEU A 41 -9.82 8.31 -6.25
CA LEU A 41 -8.88 7.79 -7.25
C LEU A 41 -7.42 7.88 -6.81
N ARG A 42 -7.00 9.00 -6.19
CA ARG A 42 -5.64 9.15 -5.67
C ARG A 42 -5.36 8.16 -4.53
N LEU A 43 -6.31 7.99 -3.61
CA LEU A 43 -6.17 7.04 -2.49
C LEU A 43 -6.09 5.59 -3.00
N LYS A 44 -6.92 5.22 -3.98
CA LYS A 44 -6.84 3.91 -4.63
C LYS A 44 -5.49 3.66 -5.27
N ALA A 45 -4.99 4.62 -6.04
CA ALA A 45 -3.68 4.52 -6.67
C ALA A 45 -2.57 4.39 -5.62
N TYR A 46 -2.61 5.21 -4.57
CA TYR A 46 -1.67 5.15 -3.45
C TYR A 46 -1.67 3.77 -2.79
N TRP A 47 -2.84 3.26 -2.39
CA TRP A 47 -2.92 1.98 -1.68
C TRP A 47 -2.60 0.78 -2.57
N GLN A 48 -2.88 0.85 -3.87
CA GLN A 48 -2.50 -0.18 -4.83
C GLN A 48 -0.98 -0.26 -4.97
N ASP A 49 -0.30 0.87 -5.21
CA ASP A 49 1.17 0.95 -5.26
C ASP A 49 1.82 0.47 -3.95
N PHE A 50 1.28 0.92 -2.82
CA PHE A 50 1.79 0.55 -1.51
C PHE A 50 1.67 -0.96 -1.24
N TYR A 51 0.53 -1.57 -1.61
CA TYR A 51 0.32 -3.02 -1.51
C TYR A 51 1.31 -3.81 -2.35
N GLU A 52 1.54 -3.41 -3.60
CA GLU A 52 2.48 -4.07 -4.51
C GLU A 52 3.92 -4.03 -3.96
N LYS A 53 4.36 -2.87 -3.44
CA LYS A 53 5.67 -2.73 -2.81
C LYS A 53 5.84 -3.61 -1.58
N LEU A 54 4.78 -3.77 -0.77
CA LEU A 54 4.81 -4.69 0.37
C LEU A 54 4.92 -6.17 -0.06
N LEU A 55 4.26 -6.57 -1.15
CA LEU A 55 4.41 -7.92 -1.70
C LEU A 55 5.81 -8.19 -2.25
N LEU A 56 6.41 -7.20 -2.93
CA LEU A 56 7.80 -7.29 -3.38
C LEU A 56 8.75 -7.49 -2.20
N LEU A 57 8.56 -6.69 -1.15
CA LEU A 57 9.34 -6.81 0.08
C LEU A 57 9.16 -8.18 0.76
N GLU A 58 7.96 -8.75 0.77
CA GLU A 58 7.70 -10.11 1.29
C GLU A 58 8.42 -11.18 0.46
N ASN A 59 8.41 -11.04 -0.87
CA ASN A 59 9.11 -11.97 -1.77
C ASN A 59 10.63 -11.87 -1.61
N GLU A 60 11.17 -10.67 -1.37
CA GLU A 60 12.59 -10.48 -1.09
C GLU A 60 12.99 -11.11 0.25
N ALA A 61 12.16 -10.96 1.28
CA ALA A 61 12.40 -11.59 2.58
C ALA A 61 12.46 -13.12 2.48
N LYS A 62 11.57 -13.73 1.69
CA LYS A 62 11.52 -15.18 1.46
C LYS A 62 12.70 -15.75 0.67
N LYS A 63 13.46 -14.92 -0.05
CA LYS A 63 14.67 -15.36 -0.79
C LYS A 63 15.90 -15.53 0.11
N ILE A 64 15.84 -15.02 1.33
CA ILE A 64 16.95 -15.01 2.28
C ILE A 64 16.86 -16.19 3.27
N ASP A 65 15.69 -16.84 3.34
CA ASP A 65 15.42 -18.08 4.08
C ASP A 65 15.72 -19.34 3.25
#